data_AF-A0A2P6MCH8-F1
#
_entry.id   AF-A0A2P6MCH8-F1
#
_cell.length_a   1.000
_cell.length_b   1.000
_cell.length_c   1.000
_cell.angle_alpha   90.00
_cell.angle_beta   90.00
_cell.angle_gamma   90.00
#
_symmetry.space_group_name_H-M   'P 1'
#
loop_
_entity.id
_entity.type
_entity.pdbx_description
1 polymer ?
#
loop_
_entity_poly.entity_id
_entity_poly.type
_entity_poly.pdbx_seq_one_letter_code
_entity_poly.pdbx_strand_id
1 'polypeptide(L)'
;MLLLSVALLTAAKGAGAQAIRVDDSQSQVLGSTLRLKWDQAAPRDGRAGTLSGSITVLVRLDVRAWRGRNARIYQTLPAQAGADVLAHWTSQGVLLPGQMRSGERALVYAGPITSDFLQDTFRLTIRANGDTLERAERLDFGFEIEPEAM
;
A
#
# COMPACT_ATOMS: atom_id res chain seq x y z
N MET A 1 24.04 -50.09 -29.99
CA MET A 1 24.06 -48.63 -29.76
C MET A 1 22.71 -48.22 -29.21
N LEU A 2 22.61 -47.87 -27.93
CA LEU A 2 21.40 -47.29 -27.35
C LEU A 2 21.82 -45.96 -26.72
N LEU A 3 21.40 -44.85 -27.34
CA LEU A 3 21.61 -43.49 -26.83
C LEU A 3 20.46 -43.16 -25.89
N LEU A 4 20.78 -42.98 -24.61
CA LEU A 4 19.83 -42.53 -23.58
C LEU A 4 19.91 -41.01 -23.48
N SER A 5 18.90 -40.31 -23.99
CA SER A 5 18.78 -38.86 -23.86
C SER A 5 18.21 -38.51 -22.48
N VAL A 6 19.01 -37.87 -21.63
CA VAL A 6 18.55 -37.29 -20.36
C VAL A 6 17.99 -35.89 -20.65
N ALA A 7 16.69 -35.71 -20.45
CA ALA A 7 16.04 -34.41 -20.51
C ALA A 7 16.29 -33.66 -19.19
N LEU A 8 17.05 -32.57 -19.25
CA LEU A 8 17.34 -31.70 -18.12
C LEU A 8 16.17 -30.73 -17.94
N LEU A 9 15.30 -30.96 -16.94
CA LEU A 9 14.28 -29.99 -16.54
C LEU A 9 14.97 -28.85 -15.77
N THR A 10 15.21 -27.73 -16.45
CA THR A 10 15.61 -26.47 -15.81
C THR A 10 14.38 -25.83 -15.16
N ALA A 11 14.21 -26.04 -13.85
CA ALA A 11 13.26 -25.28 -13.05
C ALA A 11 13.72 -23.81 -13.01
N ALA A 12 13.02 -22.94 -13.75
CA ALA A 12 13.19 -21.50 -13.66
C ALA A 12 12.78 -21.06 -12.24
N LYS A 13 13.77 -20.82 -11.37
CA LYS A 13 13.56 -20.07 -10.14
C LYS A 13 13.20 -18.64 -10.55
N GLY A 14 11.92 -18.31 -10.54
CA GLY A 14 11.51 -16.92 -10.54
C GLY A 14 12.20 -16.25 -9.36
N ALA A 15 13.13 -15.33 -9.64
CA ALA A 15 13.67 -14.44 -8.64
C ALA A 15 12.48 -13.58 -8.16
N GLY A 16 11.80 -14.03 -7.11
CA GLY A 16 10.80 -13.23 -6.43
C GLY A 16 11.53 -11.99 -5.94
N ALA A 17 11.25 -10.84 -6.55
CA ALA A 17 11.76 -9.58 -6.06
C ALA A 17 11.35 -9.49 -4.60
N GLN A 18 12.34 -9.53 -3.70
CA GLN A 18 12.08 -9.46 -2.28
C GLN A 18 11.54 -8.06 -2.01
N ALA A 19 10.27 -7.97 -1.59
CA ALA A 19 9.68 -6.73 -1.15
C ALA A 19 10.44 -6.27 0.11
N ILE A 20 11.04 -5.08 0.05
CA ILE A 20 11.80 -4.48 1.15
C ILE A 20 10.99 -3.32 1.71
N ARG A 21 10.85 -3.22 3.03
CA ARG A 21 10.17 -2.07 3.67
C ARG A 21 10.93 -0.78 3.34
N VAL A 22 10.21 0.21 2.82
CA VAL A 22 10.71 1.57 2.61
C VAL A 22 10.54 2.36 3.90
N ASP A 23 11.54 3.14 4.28
CA ASP A 23 11.42 4.07 5.41
C ASP A 23 10.57 5.28 5.00
N ASP A 24 9.41 5.39 5.62
CA ASP A 24 8.46 6.50 5.43
C ASP A 24 8.26 7.33 6.71
N SER A 25 9.18 7.21 7.68
CA SER A 25 9.09 7.85 9.01
C SER A 25 9.03 9.39 8.98
N GLN A 26 9.46 10.01 7.88
CA GLN A 26 9.38 11.46 7.67
C GLN A 26 8.06 11.92 7.02
N SER A 27 7.14 11.00 6.77
CA SER A 27 5.79 11.34 6.31
C SER A 27 5.02 12.08 7.40
N GLN A 28 4.17 13.02 7.00
CA GLN A 28 3.42 13.87 7.93
C GLN A 28 1.93 13.84 7.62
N VAL A 29 1.13 13.55 8.63
CA VAL A 29 -0.30 13.76 8.58
C VAL A 29 -0.61 15.25 8.70
N LEU A 30 -1.31 15.82 7.73
CA LEU A 30 -1.78 17.20 7.79
C LEU A 30 -3.14 17.27 8.47
N GLY A 31 -3.26 18.18 9.44
CA GLY A 31 -4.48 18.40 10.20
C GLY A 31 -4.56 17.48 11.43
N SER A 32 -5.76 16.97 11.73
CA SER A 32 -6.01 16.09 12.87
C SER A 32 -5.90 14.62 12.49
N THR A 33 -5.74 13.75 13.50
CA THR A 33 -5.79 12.29 13.33
C THR A 33 -7.06 11.87 12.60
N LEU A 34 -6.96 10.84 11.75
CA LEU A 34 -8.10 10.26 11.02
C LEU A 34 -9.21 9.90 12.01
N ARG A 35 -10.40 10.45 11.78
CA ARG A 35 -11.62 10.07 12.50
C ARG A 35 -12.61 9.51 11.51
N LEU A 36 -12.93 8.24 11.65
CA LEU A 36 -14.01 7.62 10.91
C LEU A 36 -15.35 8.04 11.52
N LYS A 37 -16.34 8.29 10.66
CA LYS A 37 -17.69 8.65 11.04
C LYS A 37 -18.67 7.80 10.26
N TRP A 38 -19.82 7.50 10.84
CA TRP A 38 -20.90 6.84 10.12
C TRP A 38 -21.37 7.73 8.97
N ASP A 39 -21.47 7.18 7.77
CA ASP A 39 -21.91 7.90 6.57
C ASP A 39 -23.39 8.31 6.65
N GLN A 40 -24.19 7.55 7.41
CA GLN A 40 -25.55 7.88 7.77
C GLN A 40 -25.72 7.84 9.28
N ALA A 41 -26.72 8.53 9.84
CA ALA A 41 -27.10 8.32 11.23
C ALA A 41 -27.33 6.82 11.43
N ALA A 42 -26.61 6.20 12.39
CA ALA A 42 -26.54 4.75 12.56
C ALA A 42 -27.89 4.05 12.26
N PRO A 43 -27.93 3.04 11.38
CA PRO A 43 -29.19 2.47 10.91
C PRO A 43 -30.06 2.04 12.10
N ARG A 44 -31.27 2.60 12.22
CA ARG A 44 -32.22 2.28 13.29
C ARG A 44 -32.69 0.82 13.28
N ASP A 45 -32.34 0.07 12.24
CA ASP A 45 -32.94 -1.22 11.89
C ASP A 45 -31.91 -2.38 11.85
N GLY A 46 -30.70 -2.20 12.41
CA GLY A 46 -29.70 -3.28 12.49
C GLY A 46 -28.99 -3.63 11.18
N ARG A 47 -28.99 -2.72 10.19
CA ARG A 47 -28.18 -2.86 8.97
C ARG A 47 -26.73 -2.42 9.22
N ALA A 48 -25.79 -3.15 8.62
CA ALA A 48 -24.39 -2.76 8.56
C ALA A 48 -24.22 -1.35 8.00
N GLY A 49 -23.67 -0.45 8.80
CA GLY A 49 -23.36 0.91 8.38
C GLY A 49 -21.94 1.02 7.82
N THR A 50 -21.72 1.99 6.94
CA THR A 50 -20.37 2.35 6.47
C THR A 50 -19.80 3.44 7.35
N LEU A 51 -18.55 3.23 7.79
CA LEU A 51 -17.72 4.23 8.42
C LEU A 51 -16.79 4.82 7.36
N SER A 52 -16.80 6.14 7.16
CA SER A 52 -15.85 6.83 6.29
C SER A 52 -15.07 7.92 7.01
N GLY A 53 -13.86 8.16 6.55
CA GLY A 53 -13.04 9.29 6.97
C GLY A 53 -12.08 9.69 5.87
N SER A 54 -11.51 10.88 5.98
CA SER A 54 -10.49 11.34 5.04
C SER A 54 -9.40 12.11 5.76
N ILE A 55 -8.19 12.01 5.23
CA ILE A 55 -7.00 12.65 5.78
C ILE A 55 -6.04 13.02 4.66
N THR A 56 -5.24 14.05 4.88
CA THR A 56 -4.18 14.43 3.94
C THR A 56 -2.83 14.05 4.54
N VAL A 57 -1.97 13.42 3.76
CA VAL A 57 -0.65 12.95 4.18
C VAL A 57 0.40 13.51 3.22
N LEU A 58 1.38 14.23 3.73
CA LEU A 58 2.62 14.48 3.03
C LEU A 58 3.47 13.22 3.11
N VAL A 59 3.45 12.43 2.05
CA VAL A 59 4.24 11.21 1.94
C VAL A 59 5.68 11.58 1.63
N ARG A 60 6.62 10.98 2.36
CA ARG A 60 8.05 11.11 2.12
C ARG A 60 8.72 9.76 2.31
N LEU A 61 9.18 9.19 1.20
CA LEU A 61 9.85 7.89 1.13
C LEU A 61 11.35 8.09 1.01
N ASP A 62 12.13 7.54 1.94
CA ASP A 62 13.59 7.48 1.80
C ASP A 62 13.97 6.34 0.85
N VAL A 63 14.49 6.70 -0.31
CA VAL A 63 14.84 5.75 -1.38
C VAL A 63 16.33 5.81 -1.75
N ARG A 64 17.16 6.44 -0.90
CA ARG A 64 18.59 6.65 -1.16
C ARG A 64 19.34 5.37 -1.52
N ALA A 65 19.01 4.27 -0.86
CA ALA A 65 19.64 2.97 -1.08
C ALA A 65 19.42 2.39 -2.49
N TRP A 66 18.45 2.91 -3.25
CA TRP A 66 18.10 2.42 -4.59
C TRP A 66 18.33 3.45 -5.69
N ARG A 67 18.97 4.58 -5.39
CA ARG A 67 19.28 5.61 -6.38
C ARG A 67 20.08 5.03 -7.56
N GLY A 68 19.69 5.42 -8.77
CA GLY A 68 20.27 4.93 -10.02
C GLY A 68 19.71 3.60 -10.51
N ARG A 69 18.71 3.02 -9.83
CA ARG A 69 18.06 1.76 -10.21
C ARG A 69 16.62 1.99 -10.61
N ASN A 70 16.09 1.12 -11.47
CA ASN A 70 14.65 0.99 -11.65
C ASN A 70 14.06 0.22 -10.47
N ALA A 71 12.88 0.65 -10.01
CA ALA A 71 12.15 -0.04 -8.97
C ALA A 71 10.64 0.15 -9.11
N ARG A 72 9.90 -0.75 -8.48
CA ARG A 72 8.46 -0.61 -8.22
C ARG A 72 8.27 -0.41 -6.73
N ILE A 73 7.46 0.57 -6.36
CA ILE A 73 7.08 0.80 -4.96
C ILE A 73 5.58 0.60 -4.85
N TYR A 74 5.17 -0.12 -3.82
CA TYR A 74 3.79 -0.42 -3.52
C TYR A 74 3.44 0.18 -2.16
N GLN A 75 2.25 0.75 -2.04
CA GLN A 75 1.64 0.99 -0.74
C GLN A 75 1.04 -0.33 -0.25
N THR A 76 1.11 -0.57 1.06
CA THR A 76 0.58 -1.77 1.69
C THR A 76 -0.39 -1.41 2.80
N LEU A 77 -1.41 -2.26 2.98
CA LEU A 77 -2.28 -2.24 4.14
C LEU A 77 -2.45 -3.69 4.62
N PRO A 78 -1.90 -4.07 5.79
CA PRO A 78 -2.06 -5.42 6.32
C PRO A 78 -3.53 -5.80 6.46
N ALA A 79 -3.82 -7.10 6.39
CA ALA A 79 -5.15 -7.62 6.70
C ALA A 79 -5.54 -7.24 8.14
N GLN A 80 -6.76 -6.76 8.33
CA GLN A 80 -7.31 -6.45 9.64
C GLN A 80 -8.19 -7.62 10.09
N ALA A 81 -8.14 -7.99 11.36
CA ALA A 81 -8.93 -9.12 11.85
C ALA A 81 -10.42 -8.77 11.79
N GLY A 82 -11.17 -9.46 10.93
CA GLY A 82 -12.62 -9.31 10.82
C GLY A 82 -13.10 -8.08 10.03
N ALA A 83 -12.25 -7.08 9.75
CA ALA A 83 -12.64 -5.84 9.07
C ALA A 83 -12.17 -5.77 7.61
N ASP A 84 -13.11 -5.49 6.70
CA ASP A 84 -12.82 -5.11 5.31
C ASP A 84 -12.66 -3.58 5.23
N VAL A 85 -11.42 -3.13 5.03
CA VAL A 85 -11.09 -1.71 4.90
C VAL A 85 -10.73 -1.40 3.46
N LEU A 86 -11.44 -0.46 2.86
CA LEU A 86 -11.12 0.10 1.55
C LEU A 86 -10.43 1.45 1.71
N ALA A 87 -9.22 1.55 1.19
CA ALA A 87 -8.46 2.79 1.08
C ALA A 87 -8.46 3.27 -0.37
N HIS A 88 -8.67 4.56 -0.58
CA HIS A 88 -8.54 5.25 -1.87
C HIS A 88 -7.72 6.51 -1.67
N TRP A 89 -6.78 6.81 -2.56
CA TRP A 89 -6.03 8.07 -2.52
C TRP A 89 -5.89 8.71 -3.89
N THR A 90 -5.89 10.04 -3.86
CA THR A 90 -5.38 10.87 -4.97
C THR A 90 -3.98 11.36 -4.64
N SER A 91 -3.14 11.51 -5.66
CA SER A 91 -1.80 12.08 -5.57
C SER A 91 -1.74 13.50 -6.17
N GLN A 92 -0.75 14.29 -5.77
CA GLN A 92 -0.41 15.60 -6.35
C GLN A 92 1.06 15.70 -6.80
N GLY A 93 1.75 14.56 -6.96
CA GLY A 93 3.19 14.50 -7.18
C GLY A 93 3.60 13.33 -8.07
N VAL A 94 4.74 12.73 -7.75
CA VAL A 94 5.38 11.68 -8.57
C VAL A 94 4.83 10.28 -8.30
N LEU A 95 4.10 10.09 -7.20
CA LEU A 95 3.51 8.80 -6.88
C LEU A 95 2.14 8.67 -7.57
N LEU A 96 1.70 7.44 -7.80
CA LEU A 96 0.46 7.15 -8.50
C LEU A 96 -0.74 7.22 -7.53
N PRO A 97 -1.89 7.74 -7.98
CA PRO A 97 -3.16 7.58 -7.26
C PRO A 97 -3.62 6.11 -7.33
N GLY A 98 -4.47 5.70 -6.40
CA GLY A 98 -4.90 4.32 -6.36
C GLY A 98 -5.95 3.99 -5.30
N GLN A 99 -6.18 2.70 -5.15
CA GLN A 99 -7.04 2.13 -4.12
C GLN A 99 -6.52 0.74 -3.76
N MET A 100 -6.82 0.31 -2.54
CA MET A 100 -6.54 -1.06 -2.09
C MET A 100 -7.48 -1.45 -0.95
N ARG A 101 -7.68 -2.75 -0.77
CA ARG A 101 -8.32 -3.33 0.41
C ARG A 101 -7.29 -3.76 1.44
N SER A 102 -7.72 -3.94 2.69
CA SER A 102 -6.89 -4.57 3.71
C SER A 102 -6.44 -5.97 3.28
N GLY A 103 -5.14 -6.24 3.40
CA GLY A 103 -4.47 -7.46 2.92
C GLY A 103 -3.88 -7.32 1.52
N GLU A 104 -4.11 -6.20 0.83
CA GLU A 104 -3.58 -5.95 -0.50
C GLU A 104 -2.36 -5.01 -0.47
N ARG A 105 -1.72 -4.93 -1.63
CA ARG A 105 -0.72 -3.92 -1.97
C ARG A 105 -1.08 -3.29 -3.30
N ALA A 106 -0.75 -2.02 -3.49
CA ALA A 106 -1.07 -1.29 -4.70
C ALA A 106 0.13 -0.45 -5.17
N LEU A 107 0.39 -0.50 -6.48
CA LEU A 107 1.53 0.19 -7.08
C LEU A 107 1.38 1.71 -6.94
N VAL A 108 2.38 2.36 -6.34
CA VAL A 108 2.45 3.81 -6.19
C VAL A 108 3.61 4.43 -6.97
N TYR A 109 4.55 3.65 -7.47
CA TYR A 109 5.63 4.16 -8.31
C TYR A 109 6.24 3.02 -9.14
N ALA A 110 6.60 3.32 -10.39
CA ALA A 110 7.40 2.43 -11.21
C ALA A 110 8.32 3.26 -12.11
N GLY A 111 9.63 3.07 -11.98
CA GLY A 111 10.59 3.82 -12.79
C GLY A 111 11.95 3.99 -12.13
N PRO A 112 12.80 4.85 -12.73
CA PRO A 112 14.15 5.11 -12.25
C PRO A 112 14.16 6.00 -11.00
N ILE A 113 14.79 5.53 -9.92
CA ILE A 113 15.01 6.33 -8.72
C ILE A 113 16.16 7.31 -8.97
N THR A 114 15.84 8.58 -9.18
CA THR A 114 16.82 9.63 -9.49
C THR A 114 17.12 10.56 -8.31
N SER A 115 16.30 10.52 -7.25
CA SER A 115 16.41 11.34 -6.06
C SER A 115 16.64 10.48 -4.81
N ASP A 116 17.04 11.14 -3.73
CA ASP A 116 17.20 10.53 -2.41
C ASP A 116 15.84 10.28 -1.74
N PHE A 117 14.83 11.08 -2.09
CA PHE A 117 13.48 10.98 -1.55
C PHE A 117 12.45 11.06 -2.67
N LEU A 118 11.39 10.25 -2.55
CA LEU A 118 10.15 10.47 -3.28
C LEU A 118 9.15 11.14 -2.37
N GLN A 119 8.48 12.18 -2.87
CA GLN A 119 7.56 12.98 -2.08
C GLN A 119 6.26 13.23 -2.84
N ASP A 120 5.16 13.20 -2.11
CA ASP A 120 3.83 13.45 -2.67
C ASP A 120 2.87 13.92 -1.58
N THR A 121 1.77 14.57 -1.97
CA THR A 121 0.64 14.83 -1.10
C THR A 121 -0.51 13.88 -1.45
N PHE A 122 -0.80 12.95 -0.54
CA PHE A 122 -1.94 12.06 -0.66
C PHE A 122 -3.16 12.65 0.03
N ARG A 123 -4.30 12.65 -0.66
CA ARG A 123 -5.62 12.77 -0.01
C ARG A 123 -6.21 11.38 0.05
N LEU A 124 -6.20 10.80 1.26
CA LEU A 124 -6.64 9.45 1.55
C LEU A 124 -8.08 9.47 2.06
N THR A 125 -8.93 8.61 1.50
CA THR A 125 -10.27 8.32 1.98
C THR A 125 -10.33 6.85 2.38
N ILE A 126 -10.81 6.61 3.60
CA ILE A 126 -10.99 5.27 4.17
C ILE A 126 -12.48 4.99 4.27
N ARG A 127 -12.87 3.78 3.90
CA ARG A 127 -14.20 3.21 4.14
C ARG A 127 -14.05 1.86 4.83
N ALA A 128 -14.88 1.59 5.83
CA ALA A 128 -14.92 0.31 6.52
C ALA A 128 -16.36 -0.06 6.85
N ASN A 129 -16.63 -1.35 7.00
CA ASN A 129 -17.87 -1.82 7.60
C ASN A 129 -17.81 -1.59 9.11
N GLY A 130 -18.74 -0.79 9.65
CA GLY A 130 -18.75 -0.41 11.05
C GLY A 130 -19.22 -1.51 12.01
N ASP A 131 -19.79 -2.60 11.51
CA ASP A 131 -20.15 -3.77 12.33
C ASP A 131 -18.92 -4.63 12.66
N THR A 132 -17.90 -4.56 11.81
CA THR A 132 -16.70 -5.41 11.92
C THR A 132 -15.49 -4.68 12.48
N LEU A 133 -15.50 -3.35 12.44
CA LEU A 133 -14.40 -2.53 12.97
C LEU A 133 -14.64 -2.28 14.46
N GLU A 134 -14.40 -3.29 15.30
CA GLU A 134 -14.77 -3.29 16.73
C GLU A 134 -14.00 -2.26 17.58
N ARG A 135 -12.93 -1.67 17.06
CA ARG A 135 -12.21 -0.55 17.69
C ARG A 135 -11.52 0.26 16.60
N ALA A 136 -11.14 1.51 16.91
CA ALA A 136 -10.24 2.29 16.09
C ALA A 136 -8.85 1.63 16.06
N GLU A 137 -8.74 0.46 15.43
CA GLU A 137 -7.48 -0.19 15.12
C GLU A 137 -6.64 0.79 14.31
N ARG A 138 -5.36 0.84 14.67
CA ARG A 138 -4.40 1.66 13.94
C ARG A 138 -4.22 1.01 12.58
N LEU A 139 -4.77 1.64 11.55
CA LEU A 139 -4.49 1.25 10.17
C LEU A 139 -3.00 1.47 9.90
N ASP A 140 -2.26 0.37 9.75
CA ASP A 140 -0.81 0.37 9.57
C ASP A 140 -0.45 0.43 8.08
N PHE A 141 -0.63 1.61 7.49
CA PHE A 141 -0.20 1.86 6.11
C PHE A 141 1.33 1.81 6.03
N GLY A 142 1.84 1.18 4.97
CA GLY A 142 3.27 1.13 4.71
C GLY A 142 3.60 1.19 3.23
N PHE A 143 4.90 1.10 2.94
CA PHE A 143 5.45 1.07 1.60
C PHE A 143 6.52 0.00 1.47
N GLU A 144 6.48 -0.73 0.36
CA GLU A 144 7.46 -1.74 0.00
C GLU A 144 8.06 -1.45 -1.36
N ILE A 145 9.36 -1.72 -1.53
CA ILE A 145 10.08 -1.56 -2.79
C ILE A 145 10.55 -2.91 -3.32
N GLU A 146 10.37 -3.09 -4.62
CA GLU A 146 10.90 -4.19 -5.43
C GLU A 146 11.86 -3.58 -6.45
N PRO A 147 13.18 -3.62 -6.20
CA PRO A 147 14.17 -3.18 -7.18
C PRO A 147 14.19 -4.13 -8.37
N GLU A 148 14.31 -3.61 -9.59
CA GLU A 148 14.49 -4.47 -10.75
C GLU A 148 15.89 -5.11 -10.70
N ALA A 149 15.96 -6.37 -11.18
CA ALA A 149 17.22 -7.06 -11.35
C ALA A 149 18.04 -6.33 -12.43
N MET A 150 19.33 -6.13 -12.14
CA MET A 150 20.29 -5.56 -13.10
C MET A 150 20.69 -6.61 -14.14
#